data_AF-A0A4R5PV88-F1
#
_entry.id   AF-A0A4R5PV88-F1
#
_cell.length_a   1.000
_cell.length_b   1.000
_cell.length_c   1.000
_cell.angle_alpha   90.00
_cell.angle_beta   90.00
_cell.angle_gamma   90.00
#
_symmetry.space_group_name_H-M   'P 1'
#
loop_
_entity.id
_entity.type
_entity.pdbx_description
1 polymer ?
#
loop_
_entity_poly.entity_id
_entity_poly.type
_entity_poly.pdbx_seq_one_letter_code
_entity_poly.pdbx_strand_id
1 'polypeptide(L)' 'MITLSRRLFGTDGIRGTANKAPMDAATALRLGQAAGRFFNRGTHRHRVVIGKDTRISGYMLEPALT' A
#
# COMPACT_ATOMS: atom_id res chain seq x y z
N MET A 1 -13.22 -25.18 0.33
CA MET A 1 -12.59 -24.03 -0.35
C MET A 1 -11.36 -23.63 0.43
N ILE A 2 -10.17 -23.98 -0.06
CA ILE A 2 -8.91 -23.54 0.55
C ILE A 2 -8.70 -22.10 0.06
N THR A 3 -8.87 -21.12 0.95
CA THR A 3 -8.53 -19.73 0.65
C THR A 3 -7.01 -19.65 0.57
N LEU A 4 -6.43 -19.75 -0.64
CA LEU A 4 -5.02 -19.43 -0.86
C LEU A 4 -4.80 -18.01 -0.31
N SER A 5 -4.09 -17.91 0.81
CA SER A 5 -3.66 -16.62 1.38
C SER A 5 -2.99 -15.82 0.26
N ARG A 6 -3.69 -14.81 -0.28
CA ARG A 6 -3.19 -14.02 -1.41
C ARG A 6 -1.88 -13.36 -1.00
N ARG A 7 -0.77 -13.80 -1.59
CA ARG A 7 0.54 -13.18 -1.37
C ARG A 7 0.57 -11.82 -2.07
N LEU A 8 0.43 -10.75 -1.30
CA LEU A 8 0.50 -9.37 -1.81
C LEU A 8 1.95 -8.91 -2.03
N PHE A 9 2.86 -9.30 -1.14
CA PHE A 9 4.26 -8.86 -1.16
C PHE A 9 5.18 -9.86 -1.90
N GLY A 10 5.82 -9.38 -2.96
CA GLY A 10 6.99 -10.01 -3.58
C GLY A 10 8.29 -9.48 -2.98
N THR A 11 9.41 -9.65 -3.70
CA THR A 11 10.74 -9.15 -3.28
C THR A 11 10.77 -7.64 -3.11
N ASP A 12 10.16 -6.90 -4.05
CA ASP A 12 10.18 -5.44 -4.12
C ASP A 12 8.84 -4.80 -3.73
N GLY A 13 8.08 -5.45 -2.85
CA GLY A 13 6.75 -4.98 -2.44
C GLY A 13 5.60 -5.51 -3.31
N ILE A 14 4.51 -4.73 -3.39
CA ILE A 14 3.32 -5.06 -4.18
C ILE A 14 3.53 -4.53 -5.61
N ARG A 15 3.38 -5.41 -6.60
CA ARG A 15 3.53 -5.08 -8.03
C ARG A 15 2.36 -5.62 -8.84
N GLY A 16 2.09 -4.99 -9.97
CA GLY A 16 0.98 -5.33 -10.85
C GLY A 16 0.63 -4.19 -11.80
N THR A 17 -0.35 -4.42 -12.66
CA THR A 17 -0.90 -3.38 -13.53
C THR A 17 -1.74 -2.40 -12.71
N ALA A 18 -1.52 -1.10 -12.90
CA ALA A 18 -2.32 -0.07 -12.23
C ALA A 18 -3.82 -0.23 -12.52
N ASN A 19 -4.66 0.12 -11.54
CA ASN A 19 -6.12 -0.05 -11.55
C ASN A 19 -6.58 -1.51 -11.63
N LYS A 20 -5.69 -2.48 -11.41
CA LYS A 20 -6.05 -3.90 -11.28
C LYS A 20 -5.49 -4.44 -9.99
N ALA A 21 -6.27 -5.22 -9.25
CA ALA A 21 -5.79 -5.88 -8.05
C ALA A 21 -4.53 -6.70 -8.36
N PRO A 22 -3.43 -6.57 -7.58
CA PRO A 22 -3.33 -5.86 -6.30
C PRO A 22 -2.85 -4.39 -6.37
N MET A 23 -2.65 -3.80 -7.56
CA MET A 23 -2.24 -2.40 -7.76
C MET A 23 -3.45 -1.48 -8.03
N ASP A 24 -4.41 -1.47 -7.10
CA ASP A 24 -5.58 -0.60 -7.11
C ASP A 24 -5.69 0.26 -5.84
N ALA A 25 -6.52 1.31 -5.88
CA ALA A 25 -6.68 2.26 -4.78
C ALA A 25 -7.19 1.58 -3.49
N ALA A 26 -8.10 0.61 -3.61
CA ALA A 26 -8.65 -0.09 -2.46
C ALA A 26 -7.58 -0.91 -1.71
N THR A 27 -6.67 -1.55 -2.46
CA THR A 27 -5.55 -2.28 -1.89
C THR A 27 -4.55 -1.31 -1.26
N ALA A 28 -4.26 -0.18 -1.90
CA ALA A 28 -3.37 0.85 -1.36
C ALA A 28 -3.90 1.43 -0.02
N LEU A 29 -5.20 1.75 0.05
CA LEU A 29 -5.83 2.22 1.29
C LEU A 29 -5.72 1.20 2.43
N ARG A 30 -6.02 -0.08 2.14
CA ARG A 30 -5.90 -1.16 3.13
C ARG A 30 -4.44 -1.37 3.57
N LEU A 31 -3.49 -1.22 2.65
CA LEU A 31 -2.07 -1.26 2.95
C LEU A 31 -1.67 -0.11 3.89
N GLY A 32 -2.11 1.12 3.61
CA GLY A 32 -1.85 2.28 4.45
C GLY A 32 -2.40 2.11 5.87
N GLN A 33 -3.65 1.64 5.99
CA GLN A 33 -4.26 1.32 7.28
C GLN A 33 -3.51 0.24 8.05
N ALA A 34 -3.09 -0.83 7.37
CA ALA A 34 -2.32 -1.91 7.97
C ALA A 34 -0.94 -1.43 8.43
N ALA A 35 -0.24 -0.66 7.59
CA ALA A 35 1.06 -0.08 7.91
C ALA A 35 0.95 0.89 9.11
N GLY A 36 -0.06 1.75 9.12
CA GLY A 36 -0.32 2.67 10.23
C GLY A 36 -0.52 1.91 11.55
N ARG A 37 -1.35 0.86 11.56
CA ARG A 37 -1.55 0.02 12.75
C ARG A 37 -0.28 -0.72 13.17
N PHE A 38 0.48 -1.25 12.22
CA PHE A 38 1.69 -2.03 12.48
C PHE A 38 2.84 -1.19 13.02
N PHE A 39 3.03 0.03 12.49
CA PHE A 39 4.10 0.93 12.89
C PHE A 39 3.72 1.91 14.01
N ASN A 40 2.46 1.89 14.47
CA ASN A 40 2.03 2.64 15.65
C ASN A 40 2.55 1.98 16.93
N ARG A 41 3.84 2.18 17.22
CA ARG A 41 4.57 1.64 18.38
C ARG A 41 5.46 2.68 19.05
N GLY A 42 5.56 2.65 20.38
CA GLY A 42 6.37 3.60 21.16
C GLY A 42 5.66 4.92 21.45
N THR A 43 6.36 5.86 22.09
CA THR A 43 5.78 7.11 22.64
C THR A 43 6.18 8.38 21.88
N HIS A 44 6.61 8.26 20.62
CA HIS A 44 7.07 9.38 19.80
C HIS A 44 6.03 9.81 18.75
N ARG A 45 6.21 10.99 18.15
CA ARG A 45 5.39 11.42 17.00
C ARG A 45 5.71 10.59 15.76
N HIS A 46 4.75 9.77 15.33
CA HIS A 46 4.83 8.99 14.09
C HIS A 46 4.83 9.89 12.86
N ARG A 47 5.75 9.63 11.94
CA ARG A 47 5.89 10.35 10.66
C ARG A 47 6.15 9.34 9.54
N VAL A 48 5.55 9.59 8.39
CA VAL A 48 5.68 8.75 7.19
C VAL A 48 6.06 9.66 6.02
N VAL A 49 6.97 9.20 5.17
CA VAL A 49 7.33 9.86 3.91
C VAL A 49 6.78 9.01 2.77
N ILE A 50 6.01 9.63 1.89
CA ILE A 50 5.44 8.98 0.70
C ILE A 50 6.15 9.56 -0.52
N GLY A 51 6.73 8.68 -1.33
CA GLY A 51 7.37 9.03 -2.60
C GLY A 51 6.66 8.33 -3.76
N LYS A 52 6.59 8.99 -4.91
CA LYS A 52 6.05 8.43 -6.16
C LYS A 52 7.00 8.71 -7.32
N ASP A 53 6.90 7.89 -8.37
CA ASP A 53 7.54 8.18 -9.65
C ASP A 53 6.67 9.11 -10.54
N THR A 54 7.02 9.25 -11.81
CA THR A 54 6.29 10.08 -12.79
C THR A 54 5.08 9.38 -13.42
N ARG A 55 4.74 8.14 -13.01
CA ARG A 55 3.63 7.42 -13.63
C ARG A 55 2.29 8.07 -13.30
N ILE A 56 1.39 8.05 -14.27
CA ILE A 56 0.02 8.54 -14.12
C ILE A 56 -0.74 7.82 -12.99
N SER A 57 -0.45 6.54 -12.74
CA SER A 57 -1.02 5.78 -11.64
C SER A 57 -0.67 6.33 -10.26
N GLY A 58 0.39 7.15 -10.15
CA GLY A 58 0.74 7.83 -8.92
C GLY A 58 -0.38 8.72 -8.40
N TYR A 59 -1.13 9.38 -9.28
CA TYR A 59 -2.28 10.23 -8.90
C TYR A 59 -3.48 9.43 -8.36
N MET A 60 -3.46 8.11 -8.49
CA MET A 60 -4.47 7.22 -7.90
C MET A 60 -3.96 6.57 -6.61
N LEU A 61 -2.69 6.16 -6.56
CA LEU A 61 -2.13 5.44 -5.41
C LEU A 61 -1.70 6.36 -4.27
N GLU A 62 -1.15 7.54 -4.58
CA GLU A 62 -0.67 8.47 -3.55
C GLU A 62 -1.82 9.03 -2.70
N PRO A 63 -2.95 9.51 -3.28
CA PRO A 63 -4.09 9.94 -2.48
C PRO A 63 -4.76 8.83 -1.67
N ALA A 64 -4.55 7.55 -2.04
CA ALA A 64 -5.05 6.42 -1.27
C ALA A 64 -4.18 6.11 -0.02
N LEU A 65 -2.98 6.69 0.06
CA LEU A 65 -2.00 6.46 1.14
C LEU A 65 -1.83 7.65 2.09
N THR A 66 -2.33 8.83 1.70
CA THR A 66 -2.37 10.06 2.51
C THR A 66 -3.70 10.21 3.22
#